data_AF-A0A8J7BWV1-F1
#
_entry.id   AF-A0A8J7BWV1-F1
#
_cell.length_a   1.000
_cell.length_b   1.000
_cell.length_c   1.000
_cell.angle_alpha   90.00
_cell.angle_beta   90.00
_cell.angle_gamma   90.00
#
_symmetry.space_group_name_H-M   'P 1'
#
loop_
_entity.id
_entity.type
_entity.pdbx_description
1 polymer ?
#
loop_
_entity_poly.entity_id
_entity_poly.type
_entity_poly.pdbx_seq_one_letter_code
_entity_poly.pdbx_strand_id
1 'polypeptide(L)'
;MDNRVTTIIVRFPVKSEKKEEFQIELGKLLERLRQEETFVEARIHHDLDNPNIIVFYETYSESRESFLKRVPKQLWFQAFLDQLPNLLQQERDVSWNERISTTP
;
A
#
# COMPACT_ATOMS: atom_id res chain seq x y z
N MET A 1 -23.89 -3.40 1.91
CA MET A 1 -22.52 -3.30 1.36
C MET A 1 -22.16 -1.82 1.36
N ASP A 2 -20.96 -1.48 1.81
CA ASP A 2 -20.47 -0.11 1.77
C ASP A 2 -20.10 0.21 0.31
N ASN A 3 -20.82 1.12 -0.33
CA ASN A 3 -20.61 1.47 -1.74
C ASN A 3 -19.43 2.43 -1.96
N ARG A 4 -18.66 2.75 -0.91
CA ARG A 4 -17.51 3.65 -1.00
C ARG A 4 -16.28 2.90 -1.53
N VAL A 5 -15.56 3.56 -2.43
CA VAL A 5 -14.28 3.08 -2.96
C VAL A 5 -13.18 3.93 -2.36
N THR A 6 -12.19 3.26 -1.77
CA THR A 6 -11.05 3.91 -1.12
C THR A 6 -9.79 3.65 -1.92
N THR A 7 -9.01 4.70 -2.18
CA THR A 7 -7.66 4.61 -2.73
C THR A 7 -6.64 5.03 -1.67
N ILE A 8 -5.69 4.15 -1.38
CA ILE A 8 -4.58 4.41 -0.48
C ILE A 8 -3.34 4.64 -1.34
N ILE A 9 -2.60 5.71 -1.04
CA ILE A 9 -1.31 5.97 -1.67
C ILE A 9 -0.26 5.95 -0.57
N VAL A 10 0.70 5.03 -0.70
CA VAL A 10 1.78 4.84 0.25
C VAL A 10 3.10 5.18 -0.40
N ARG A 11 3.86 6.11 0.19
CA ARG A 11 5.22 6.45 -0.24
C ARG A 11 6.21 5.81 0.72
N PHE A 12 7.05 4.93 0.19
CA PHE A 12 8.08 4.22 0.93
C PHE A 12 9.45 4.81 0.58
N PRO A 13 10.08 5.58 1.47
CA PRO A 13 11.45 6.04 1.31
C PRO A 13 12.42 4.90 1.67
N VAL A 14 12.70 4.02 0.70
CA VAL A 14 13.48 2.78 0.90
C VAL A 14 14.98 3.10 0.98
N LYS A 15 15.72 2.38 1.84
CA LYS A 15 17.18 2.44 1.83
C LYS A 15 17.73 1.94 0.49
N SER A 16 18.69 2.64 -0.08
CA SER A 16 19.25 2.33 -1.40
C SER A 16 19.73 0.88 -1.53
N GLU A 17 20.38 0.38 -0.49
CA GLU A 17 20.95 -0.96 -0.38
C GLU A 17 19.91 -2.04 -0.04
N LYS A 18 18.67 -1.65 0.26
CA LYS A 18 17.55 -2.55 0.62
C LYS A 18 16.47 -2.63 -0.45
N LYS A 19 16.66 -2.01 -1.61
CA LYS A 19 15.63 -1.95 -2.67
C LYS A 19 15.13 -3.32 -3.12
N GLU A 20 16.04 -4.23 -3.44
CA GLU A 20 15.68 -5.56 -3.92
C GLU A 20 14.92 -6.35 -2.85
N GLU A 21 15.42 -6.33 -1.62
CA GLU A 21 14.76 -6.94 -0.45
C GLU A 21 13.35 -6.37 -0.25
N PHE A 22 13.22 -5.03 -0.28
CA PHE A 22 11.93 -4.37 -0.15
C PHE A 22 10.95 -4.74 -1.28
N GLN A 23 11.41 -4.81 -2.54
CA GLN A 23 10.56 -5.20 -3.67
C GLN A 23 10.05 -6.64 -3.54
N ILE A 24 10.88 -7.56 -3.01
CA ILE A 24 10.46 -8.94 -2.73
C ILE A 24 9.36 -8.96 -1.67
N GLU A 25 9.55 -8.24 -0.56
CA GLU A 25 8.56 -8.20 0.54
C GLU A 25 7.27 -7.48 0.13
N LEU A 26 7.37 -6.40 -0.65
CA LEU A 26 6.21 -5.73 -1.24
C LEU A 26 5.46 -6.64 -2.22
N GLY A 27 6.17 -7.46 -2.99
CA GLY A 27 5.56 -8.47 -3.86
C GLY A 27 4.77 -9.52 -3.09
N LYS A 28 5.34 -10.05 -1.98
CA LYS A 28 4.64 -10.98 -1.09
C LYS A 28 3.40 -10.36 -0.47
N LEU A 29 3.48 -9.09 -0.04
CA LEU A 29 2.34 -8.34 0.45
C LEU A 29 1.25 -8.21 -0.62
N LEU A 30 1.62 -7.83 -1.84
CA LEU A 30 0.68 -7.66 -2.95
C LEU A 30 -0.08 -8.95 -3.28
N GLU A 31 0.59 -10.11 -3.26
CA GLU A 31 -0.08 -11.40 -3.45
C GLU A 31 -1.14 -11.70 -2.38
N ARG A 32 -0.91 -11.26 -1.13
CA ARG A 32 -1.91 -11.37 -0.06
C ARG A 32 -3.07 -10.40 -0.27
N LEU A 33 -2.78 -9.14 -0.60
CA LEU A 33 -3.80 -8.12 -0.85
C LEU A 33 -4.72 -8.50 -2.01
N ARG A 34 -4.17 -9.09 -3.09
CA ARG A 34 -4.94 -9.58 -4.25
C ARG A 34 -5.96 -10.67 -3.91
N GLN A 35 -5.82 -11.34 -2.77
CA GLN A 35 -6.77 -12.36 -2.33
C GLN A 35 -7.94 -11.78 -1.54
N GLU A 36 -7.88 -10.50 -1.17
CA GLU A 36 -8.97 -9.85 -0.45
C GLU A 36 -10.17 -9.61 -1.38
N GLU A 37 -11.37 -9.94 -0.91
CA GLU A 37 -12.61 -9.81 -1.68
C GLU A 37 -12.85 -8.36 -2.16
N THR A 38 -12.37 -7.38 -1.37
CA THR A 38 -12.52 -5.95 -1.65
C THR A 38 -11.40 -5.39 -2.53
N PHE A 39 -10.40 -6.17 -2.90
CA PHE A 39 -9.30 -5.70 -3.73
C PHE A 39 -9.79 -5.33 -5.14
N VAL A 40 -9.46 -4.13 -5.61
CA VAL A 40 -9.81 -3.67 -6.96
C VAL A 40 -8.58 -3.65 -7.86
N GLU A 41 -7.57 -2.88 -7.49
CA GLU A 41 -6.32 -2.80 -8.24
C GLU A 41 -5.17 -2.33 -7.36
N ALA A 42 -3.94 -2.55 -7.84
CA ALA A 42 -2.79 -1.87 -7.30
C ALA A 42 -1.71 -1.60 -8.37
N ARG A 43 -1.00 -0.48 -8.21
CA ARG A 43 0.06 0.00 -9.10
C ARG A 43 1.26 0.42 -8.28
N ILE A 44 2.45 0.02 -8.69
CA ILE A 44 3.72 0.32 -8.00
C ILE A 44 4.60 1.11 -8.94
N HIS A 45 5.04 2.30 -8.51
CA HIS A 45 5.92 3.17 -9.27
C HIS A 45 7.19 3.49 -8.47
N HIS A 46 8.23 3.92 -9.17
CA HIS A 46 9.31 4.70 -8.57
C HIS A 46 9.01 6.19 -8.76
N ASP A 47 9.39 7.00 -7.78
CA ASP A 47 9.44 8.44 -7.94
C ASP A 47 10.57 8.83 -8.91
N LEU A 48 10.29 9.79 -9.80
CA LEU A 48 11.24 10.20 -10.85
C LEU A 48 12.38 11.06 -10.29
N ASP A 49 12.11 11.87 -9.26
CA ASP A 49 13.11 12.75 -8.65
C ASP A 49 13.96 11.98 -7.63
N ASN A 50 13.37 10.97 -6.98
CA ASN A 50 14.10 10.09 -6.08
C ASN A 50 13.74 8.60 -6.31
N PRO A 51 14.54 7.85 -7.08
CA PRO A 51 14.29 6.43 -7.36
C PRO A 51 14.30 5.51 -6.12
N ASN A 52 14.71 6.02 -4.95
CA ASN A 52 14.61 5.30 -3.67
C ASN A 52 13.22 5.40 -3.04
N ILE A 53 12.35 6.28 -3.55
CA ILE A 53 10.95 6.33 -3.15
C ILE A 53 10.17 5.39 -4.07
N ILE A 54 9.54 4.39 -3.45
CA ILE A 54 8.55 3.54 -4.09
C ILE A 54 7.17 4.05 -3.70
N VAL A 55 6.30 4.25 -4.69
CA VAL A 55 4.92 4.70 -4.48
C VAL A 55 3.97 3.58 -4.83
N PHE A 56 3.17 3.17 -3.85
CA PHE A 56 2.18 2.11 -3.98
C PHE A 56 0.78 2.71 -3.96
N TYR A 57 0.06 2.57 -5.07
CA TYR A 57 -1.33 2.97 -5.21
C TYR A 57 -2.17 1.71 -5.10
N GLU A 58 -3.08 1.65 -4.15
CA GLU A 58 -3.98 0.50 -3.94
C GLU A 58 -5.41 1.00 -3.83
N THR A 59 -6.35 0.27 -4.46
CA THR A 59 -7.77 0.63 -4.45
C THR A 59 -8.60 -0.55 -3.98
N TYR A 60 -9.58 -0.26 -3.11
CA TYR A 60 -10.48 -1.25 -2.52
C TYR A 60 -11.94 -0.81 -2.67
N SER A 61 -12.83 -1.77 -2.91
CA SER A 61 -14.30 -1.61 -2.97
C SER A 61 -14.93 -1.61 -1.58
N GLU A 62 -14.30 -0.92 -0.63
CA GLU A 62 -14.81 -0.71 0.72
C GLU A 62 -14.37 0.65 1.27
N SER A 63 -14.98 1.06 2.39
CA SER A 63 -14.52 2.25 3.13
C SER A 63 -13.23 2.02 3.89
N ARG A 64 -12.54 3.13 4.19
CA ARG A 64 -11.42 3.18 5.12
C ARG A 64 -11.72 2.51 6.45
N GLU A 65 -12.89 2.75 7.04
CA GLU A 65 -13.26 2.18 8.34
C GLU A 65 -13.37 0.65 8.28
N SER A 66 -13.94 0.11 7.20
CA SER A 66 -14.04 -1.34 6.99
C SER A 66 -12.65 -1.96 6.83
N PHE A 67 -11.81 -1.36 5.98
CA PHE A 67 -10.44 -1.80 5.75
C PHE A 67 -9.64 -1.85 7.05
N LEU A 68 -9.66 -0.76 7.84
CA LEU A 68 -8.88 -0.63 9.09
C LEU A 68 -9.32 -1.62 10.18
N LYS A 69 -10.55 -2.14 10.14
CA LYS A 69 -11.01 -3.17 11.08
C LYS A 69 -10.45 -4.56 10.76
N ARG A 70 -10.02 -4.79 9.53
CA ARG A 70 -9.68 -6.13 8.99
C ARG A 70 -8.21 -6.26 8.64
N VAL A 71 -7.71 -5.49 7.67
CA VAL A 71 -6.36 -5.66 7.10
C VAL A 71 -5.25 -5.44 8.15
N PRO A 72 -5.29 -4.38 8.98
CA PRO A 72 -4.25 -4.18 10.00
C PRO A 72 -4.14 -5.30 11.03
N LYS A 73 -5.18 -6.14 11.21
CA LYS A 73 -5.15 -7.27 12.17
C LYS A 73 -4.57 -8.54 11.57
N GLN A 74 -4.31 -8.57 10.26
CA GLN A 74 -3.79 -9.74 9.61
C GLN A 74 -2.31 -9.94 9.95
N LEU A 75 -1.93 -11.17 10.29
CA LEU A 75 -0.55 -11.51 10.66
C LEU A 75 0.43 -11.21 9.52
N TRP A 76 0.03 -11.44 8.26
CA TRP A 76 0.87 -11.14 7.10
C TRP A 76 1.09 -9.63 6.91
N PHE A 77 0.14 -8.80 7.33
CA PHE A 77 0.29 -7.35 7.25
C PHE A 77 1.24 -6.87 8.34
N GLN A 78 1.04 -7.33 9.58
CA GLN A 78 1.94 -7.02 10.69
C GLN A 78 3.38 -7.47 10.42
N ALA A 79 3.57 -8.68 9.89
CA ALA A 79 4.88 -9.18 9.52
C ALA A 79 5.59 -8.28 8.48
N PHE A 80 4.86 -7.71 7.51
CA PHE A 80 5.40 -6.72 6.59
C PHE A 80 5.76 -5.41 7.31
N LEU A 81 4.88 -4.92 8.20
CA LEU A 81 5.13 -3.69 8.98
C LEU A 81 6.39 -3.80 9.85
N ASP A 82 6.61 -4.95 10.49
CA ASP A 82 7.73 -5.18 11.40
C ASP A 82 9.10 -5.11 10.70
N GLN A 83 9.14 -5.34 9.39
CA GLN A 83 10.37 -5.25 8.59
C GLN A 83 10.70 -3.81 8.20
N LEU A 84 9.72 -2.91 8.15
CA LEU A 84 9.89 -1.56 7.60
C LEU A 84 10.97 -0.72 8.29
N PRO A 85 11.18 -0.76 9.63
CA PRO A 85 12.27 -0.03 10.27
C PRO A 85 13.66 -0.42 9.73
N ASN A 86 13.82 -1.66 9.29
CA ASN A 86 15.07 -2.12 8.68
C ASN A 86 15.19 -1.70 7.21
N LEU A 87 14.07 -1.64 6.48
CA LEU A 87 14.04 -1.41 5.03
C LEU A 87 13.96 0.08 4.63
N LEU A 88 13.37 0.93 5.47
CA LEU A 88 13.10 2.33 5.14
C LEU A 88 14.08 3.30 5.80
N GLN A 89 14.39 4.40 5.12
CA GLN A 89 15.21 5.50 5.66
C GLN A 89 14.47 6.33 6.70
N GLN A 90 13.14 6.42 6.57
CA GLN A 90 12.24 7.13 7.47
C GLN A 90 10.84 6.50 7.40
N GLU A 91 9.90 6.98 8.20
CA GLU A 91 8.53 6.49 8.16
C GLU A 91 7.89 6.66 6.77
N ARG A 92 7.03 5.71 6.41
CA ARG A 92 6.23 5.78 5.19
C ARG A 92 5.16 6.87 5.33
N ASP A 93 4.89 7.55 4.24
CA ASP A 93 3.75 8.46 4.15
C ASP A 93 2.53 7.70 3.60
N VAL A 94 1.35 7.91 4.19
CA VAL A 94 0.12 7.20 3.87
C VAL A 94 -1.01 8.20 3.71
N SER A 95 -1.55 8.29 2.50
CA SER A 95 -2.74 9.10 2.22
C SER A 95 -3.93 8.21 1.89
N TRP A 96 -5.10 8.63 2.38
CA TRP A 96 -6.39 7.99 2.14
C TRP A 96 -7.22 8.92 1.27
N ASN A 97 -7.73 8.39 0.16
CA ASN A 97 -8.39 9.18 -0.87
C ASN A 97 -9.71 8.52 -1.23
N GLU A 98 -10.72 9.33 -1.50
CA GLU A 98 -11.98 8.88 -2.09
C GLU A 98 -11.99 9.20 -3.57
N ARG A 99 -12.54 8.29 -4.38
CA ARG A 99 -12.72 8.56 -5.80
C ARG A 99 -13.84 9.58 -5.99
N ILE A 100 -13.51 10.70 -6.62
CA ILE A 100 -14.51 11.65 -7.12
C ILE A 100 -14.83 11.26 -8.57
N SER A 101 -16.10 10.99 -8.86
CA SER A 101 -16.56 10.83 -10.25
C SER A 101 -16.67 12.19 -10.90
N THR A 102 -15.77 12.50 -11.84
CA THR A 102 -15.97 13.62 -12.75
C THR A 102 -16.78 13.12 -13.94
N THR A 103 -18.03 13.56 -14.04
CA THR A 103 -18.76 13.47 -15.31
C THR A 103 -18.15 14.51 -16.25
N PRO A 104 -17.91 14.20 -17.54
CA PRO A 104 -17.59 15.24 -18.52
C PRO A 104 -18.67 16.31 -18.58
#